data_AF-A0A100WV30-F1
#
_entry.id   AF-A0A100WV30-F1
#
_cell.length_a   1.000
_cell.length_b   1.000
_cell.length_c   1.000
_cell.angle_alpha   90.00
_cell.angle_beta   90.00
_cell.angle_gamma   90.00
#
_symmetry.space_group_name_H-M   'P 1'
#
loop_
_entity.id
_entity.type
_entity.pdbx_description
1 polymer ?
#
loop_
_entity_poly.entity_id
_entity_poly.type
_entity_poly.pdbx_seq_one_letter_code
_entity_poly.pdbx_strand_id
1 'polypeptide(L)'
;MVITDGWRVWWTRPGNKRPRLFPPTRTFRHRTSGTKRIRATCHKAGHQPPAERCKCGVYAVPNVVDGIARHRSMTAGVWTPRWAGAVPVLAHVTLTNAQHLDEGYGTTPVIRAATATINAMWITAELQTADQAQRLARQLQAGFNVPVAVGFPTYGQADWDQRPAWLSDPRNTDVVLRIMDGIKPPPPDGSPWWPVPGSWAPSRPWWV
;
A
#
# COMPACT_ATOMS: atom_id res chain seq x y z
N MET A 1 -16.54 -16.09 10.94
CA MET A 1 -15.61 -15.68 9.87
C MET A 1 -15.58 -14.16 9.85
N VAL A 2 -14.43 -13.53 10.14
CA VAL A 2 -14.32 -12.07 10.16
C VAL A 2 -14.02 -11.57 8.75
N ILE A 3 -14.81 -10.59 8.29
CA ILE A 3 -14.60 -9.85 7.04
C ILE A 3 -14.40 -8.38 7.42
N THR A 4 -13.37 -7.75 6.86
CA THR A 4 -13.08 -6.32 7.08
C THR A 4 -12.40 -5.75 5.86
N ASP A 5 -12.55 -4.46 5.64
CA ASP A 5 -11.78 -3.74 4.63
C ASP A 5 -10.40 -3.33 5.16
N GLY A 6 -9.52 -2.96 4.23
CA GLY A 6 -8.21 -2.42 4.53
C GLY A 6 -7.44 -1.97 3.29
N TRP A 7 -6.24 -1.48 3.54
CA TRP A 7 -5.36 -0.88 2.55
C TRP A 7 -4.04 -1.62 2.51
N ARG A 8 -3.56 -1.93 1.31
CA ARG A 8 -2.32 -2.70 1.14
C ARG A 8 -1.53 -2.21 -0.05
N VAL A 9 -0.21 -2.21 0.10
CA VAL A 9 0.72 -1.86 -0.98
C VAL A 9 1.39 -3.11 -1.54
N TRP A 10 1.48 -3.19 -2.86
CA TRP A 10 2.25 -4.19 -3.61
C TRP A 10 3.24 -3.50 -4.55
N TRP A 11 4.21 -4.26 -5.03
CA TRP A 11 5.00 -3.88 -6.19
C TRP A 11 4.35 -4.41 -7.48
N THR A 12 4.49 -3.68 -8.59
CA THR A 12 4.25 -4.19 -9.95
C THR A 12 5.43 -3.79 -10.85
N ARG A 13 5.58 -4.46 -12.00
CA ARG A 13 6.60 -4.13 -13.01
C ARG A 13 5.92 -3.71 -14.32
N PRO A 14 6.15 -2.48 -14.82
CA PRO A 14 5.49 -1.99 -16.03
C PRO A 14 5.83 -2.80 -17.31
N GLY A 15 7.02 -3.42 -17.35
CA GLY A 15 7.45 -4.21 -18.50
C GLY A 15 6.80 -5.60 -18.64
N ASN A 16 5.98 -6.03 -17.68
CA ASN A 16 5.36 -7.35 -17.73
C ASN A 16 4.16 -7.35 -18.69
N LYS A 17 4.20 -8.19 -19.73
CA LYS A 17 3.06 -8.42 -20.67
C LYS A 17 1.75 -8.77 -19.95
N ARG A 18 1.85 -9.43 -18.79
CA ARG A 18 0.74 -9.71 -17.88
C ARG A 18 1.07 -9.07 -16.53
N PRO A 19 0.33 -8.06 -16.08
CA PRO A 19 0.58 -7.41 -14.80
C PRO A 19 0.56 -8.41 -13.64
N ARG A 20 1.43 -8.18 -12.67
CA ARG A 20 1.64 -9.04 -11.52
C ARG A 20 1.89 -8.18 -10.29
N LEU A 21 1.23 -8.54 -9.19
CA LEU A 21 1.43 -7.90 -7.90
C LEU A 21 2.37 -8.75 -7.06
N PHE A 22 3.47 -8.15 -6.65
CA PHE A 22 4.48 -8.77 -5.79
C PHE A 22 4.35 -8.22 -4.37
N PRO A 23 4.57 -9.05 -3.34
CA PRO A 23 4.59 -8.59 -1.96
C PRO A 23 5.63 -7.46 -1.76
N PRO A 24 5.36 -6.49 -0.88
CA PRO A 24 6.26 -5.38 -0.61
C PRO A 24 7.61 -5.85 -0.07
N THR A 25 7.63 -6.95 0.71
CA THR A 25 8.87 -7.55 1.22
C THR A 25 8.95 -9.03 0.84
N ARG A 26 10.18 -9.54 0.65
CA ARG A 26 10.43 -10.97 0.41
C ARG A 26 10.00 -11.88 1.57
N THR A 27 9.80 -11.30 2.76
CA THR A 27 9.38 -12.04 3.96
C THR A 27 7.90 -12.45 3.91
N PHE A 28 7.05 -11.73 3.16
CA PHE A 28 5.64 -12.08 2.98
C PHE A 28 5.48 -13.09 1.84
N ARG A 29 5.47 -14.38 2.19
CA ARG A 29 5.38 -15.49 1.24
C ARG A 29 3.96 -15.80 0.75
N HIS A 30 3.25 -14.80 0.22
CA HIS A 30 2.17 -15.10 -0.74
C HIS A 30 2.74 -15.05 -2.15
N ARG A 31 2.23 -15.92 -3.03
CA ARG A 31 2.67 -15.95 -4.43
C ARG A 31 2.34 -14.61 -5.09
N THR A 32 3.22 -14.19 -5.99
CA THR A 32 2.94 -13.14 -6.97
C THR A 32 1.54 -13.36 -7.55
N SER A 33 0.65 -12.37 -7.42
CA SER A 33 -0.72 -12.52 -7.87
C SER A 33 -0.89 -12.00 -9.29
N GLY A 34 -1.61 -12.77 -10.10
CA GLY A 34 -2.14 -12.36 -11.40
C GLY A 34 -3.64 -12.16 -11.41
N THR A 35 -4.28 -12.20 -10.24
CA THR A 35 -5.74 -12.14 -10.08
C THR A 35 -6.10 -11.24 -8.91
N LYS A 36 -7.33 -10.72 -8.91
CA LYS A 36 -7.81 -9.87 -7.80
C LYS A 36 -7.95 -10.58 -6.46
N ARG A 37 -8.05 -11.92 -6.45
CA ARG A 37 -8.17 -12.71 -5.22
C ARG A 37 -6.83 -13.33 -4.84
N ILE A 38 -6.29 -12.89 -3.72
CA ILE A 38 -4.98 -13.30 -3.20
C ILE A 38 -5.19 -14.19 -1.98
N ARG A 39 -4.68 -15.42 -2.04
CA ARG A 39 -4.70 -16.35 -0.90
C ARG A 39 -3.31 -16.46 -0.28
N ALA A 40 -3.24 -16.30 1.03
CA ALA A 40 -2.04 -16.57 1.78
C ALA A 40 -1.75 -18.07 1.81
N THR A 41 -0.46 -18.42 1.81
CA THR A 41 0.03 -19.79 1.95
C THR A 41 1.05 -19.84 3.08
N CYS A 42 1.08 -20.93 3.85
CA CYS A 42 2.15 -21.15 4.81
C CYS A 42 3.22 -22.10 4.25
N HIS A 43 4.47 -21.88 4.63
CA HIS A 43 5.60 -22.78 4.34
C HIS A 43 5.81 -23.84 5.44
N LYS A 44 5.47 -23.50 6.69
CA LYS A 44 5.33 -24.46 7.78
C LYS A 44 4.00 -25.17 7.52
N ALA A 45 4.06 -26.32 6.84
CA ALA A 45 2.86 -27.11 6.57
C ALA A 45 2.06 -27.36 7.86
N GLY A 46 0.75 -27.60 7.75
CA GLY A 46 -0.08 -28.03 8.90
C GLY A 46 -1.00 -26.98 9.51
N HIS A 47 -1.14 -25.77 8.95
CA HIS A 47 -2.19 -24.84 9.37
C HIS A 47 -2.71 -23.96 8.22
N GLN A 48 -3.95 -23.47 8.39
CA GLN A 48 -4.53 -22.46 7.50
C GLN A 48 -4.09 -21.05 7.93
N PRO A 49 -3.68 -20.18 7.00
CA PRO A 49 -3.49 -18.76 7.31
C PRO A 49 -4.82 -18.06 7.63
N PRO A 50 -4.83 -17.01 8.47
CA PRO A 50 -3.76 -16.65 9.40
C PRO A 50 -3.77 -17.63 10.59
N ALA A 51 -2.58 -18.02 11.06
CA ALA A 51 -2.45 -18.80 12.29
C ALA A 51 -1.78 -17.93 13.36
N GLU A 52 -2.27 -18.04 14.60
CA GLU A 52 -1.92 -17.18 15.73
C GLU A 52 -0.40 -16.96 15.85
N ARG A 53 0.36 -18.06 15.88
CA ARG A 53 1.82 -18.09 16.05
C ARG A 53 2.61 -18.18 14.73
N CYS A 54 2.00 -17.83 13.60
CA CYS A 54 2.66 -17.85 12.30
C CYS A 54 2.53 -16.52 11.57
N LYS A 55 3.60 -16.09 10.90
CA LYS A 55 3.61 -14.86 10.09
C LYS A 55 2.90 -15.01 8.74
N CYS A 56 2.26 -16.15 8.47
CA CYS A 56 1.50 -16.35 7.24
C CYS A 56 0.26 -15.44 7.21
N GLY A 57 0.02 -14.79 6.08
CA GLY A 57 -1.15 -13.94 5.90
C GLY A 57 -0.95 -12.91 4.81
N VAL A 58 -2.06 -12.31 4.39
CA VAL A 58 -2.06 -11.05 3.65
C VAL A 58 -2.22 -9.94 4.69
N TYR A 59 -1.29 -8.97 4.68
CA TYR A 59 -1.24 -7.89 5.67
C TYR A 59 -1.77 -6.58 5.07
N ALA A 60 -2.71 -5.94 5.74
CA ALA A 60 -3.23 -4.64 5.34
C ALA A 60 -3.23 -3.71 6.56
N VAL A 61 -3.44 -2.42 6.33
CA VAL A 61 -3.70 -1.43 7.38
C VAL A 61 -5.16 -0.99 7.31
N PRO A 62 -5.77 -0.63 8.45
CA PRO A 62 -7.18 -0.27 8.46
C PRO A 62 -7.45 1.09 7.82
N ASN A 63 -6.47 1.99 7.86
CA ASN A 63 -6.65 3.40 7.53
C ASN A 63 -5.98 3.79 6.20
N VAL A 64 -6.68 4.59 5.39
CA VAL A 64 -6.20 5.01 4.06
C VAL A 64 -4.96 5.91 4.13
N VAL A 65 -4.86 6.79 5.13
CA VAL A 65 -3.71 7.68 5.33
C VAL A 65 -2.45 6.86 5.65
N ASP A 66 -2.57 5.81 6.46
CA ASP A 66 -1.49 4.83 6.67
C ASP A 66 -1.12 4.12 5.35
N GLY A 67 -2.12 3.71 4.57
CA GLY A 67 -1.90 3.13 3.24
C GLY A 67 -1.09 4.02 2.30
N ILE A 68 -1.43 5.30 2.21
CA ILE A 68 -0.71 6.32 1.42
C ILE A 68 0.71 6.52 1.97
N ALA A 69 0.86 6.64 3.29
CA ALA A 69 2.17 6.80 3.92
C ALA A 69 3.10 5.60 3.65
N ARG A 70 2.59 4.37 3.72
CA ARG A 70 3.38 3.17 3.38
C ARG A 70 3.73 3.11 1.91
N HIS A 71 2.83 3.53 1.04
CA HIS A 71 3.10 3.62 -0.39
C HIS A 71 4.29 4.56 -0.64
N ARG A 72 4.26 5.76 -0.07
CA ARG A 72 5.36 6.72 -0.19
C ARG A 72 6.65 6.25 0.45
N SER A 73 6.58 5.57 1.60
CA SER A 73 7.73 4.92 2.21
C SER A 73 8.41 3.93 1.26
N MET A 74 7.61 3.15 0.50
CA MET A 74 8.12 2.24 -0.53
C MET A 74 8.72 3.00 -1.72
N THR A 75 8.07 4.07 -2.19
CA THR A 75 8.56 4.91 -3.28
C THR A 75 9.92 5.55 -2.95
N ALA A 76 10.05 6.09 -1.74
CA ALA A 76 11.26 6.72 -1.22
C ALA A 76 12.34 5.73 -0.77
N GLY A 77 12.00 4.44 -0.61
CA GLY A 77 12.94 3.38 -0.22
C GLY A 77 13.31 3.39 1.26
N VAL A 78 12.47 3.94 2.14
CA VAL A 78 12.84 4.20 3.55
C VAL A 78 12.65 2.97 4.45
N TRP A 79 11.58 2.19 4.28
CA TRP A 79 11.36 0.95 5.06
C TRP A 79 11.37 -0.32 4.23
N THR A 80 11.21 -0.17 2.92
CA THR A 80 11.23 -1.28 1.98
C THR A 80 12.22 -0.92 0.89
N PRO A 81 13.24 -1.77 0.64
CA PRO A 81 14.19 -1.51 -0.43
C PRO A 81 13.47 -1.27 -1.74
N ARG A 82 13.81 -0.17 -2.40
CA ARG A 82 13.29 0.14 -3.74
C ARG A 82 13.67 -0.98 -4.69
N TRP A 83 12.69 -1.52 -5.41
CA TRP A 83 12.96 -2.49 -6.46
C TRP A 83 13.11 -1.77 -7.79
N ALA A 84 14.32 -1.84 -8.37
CA ALA A 84 14.62 -1.24 -9.66
C ALA A 84 13.60 -1.72 -10.71
N GLY A 85 13.01 -0.76 -11.44
CA GLY A 85 11.99 -1.02 -12.46
C GLY A 85 10.62 -1.48 -11.92
N ALA A 86 10.41 -1.51 -10.61
CA ALA A 86 9.10 -1.75 -10.02
C ALA A 86 8.48 -0.45 -9.52
N VAL A 87 7.14 -0.41 -9.52
CA VAL A 87 6.37 0.70 -8.96
C VAL A 87 5.38 0.21 -7.90
N PRO A 88 5.16 0.98 -6.83
CA PRO A 88 4.22 0.61 -5.80
C PRO A 88 2.79 0.90 -6.25
N VAL A 89 1.90 -0.04 -5.94
CA VAL A 89 0.45 0.04 -6.16
C VAL A 89 -0.23 -0.04 -4.81
N LEU A 90 -0.98 1.00 -4.46
CA LEU A 90 -1.87 0.97 -3.30
C LEU A 90 -3.19 0.34 -3.74
N ALA A 91 -3.75 -0.57 -2.94
CA ALA A 91 -5.07 -1.12 -3.21
C ALA A 91 -5.95 -1.12 -1.97
N HIS A 92 -7.23 -0.90 -2.22
CA HIS A 92 -8.30 -1.15 -1.27
C HIS A 92 -8.71 -2.61 -1.40
N VAL A 93 -8.81 -3.30 -0.27
CA VAL A 93 -9.08 -4.74 -0.24
C VAL A 93 -10.12 -5.11 0.79
N THR A 94 -10.94 -6.10 0.43
CA THR A 94 -11.76 -6.83 1.40
C THR A 94 -10.99 -8.07 1.86
N LEU A 95 -10.83 -8.21 3.17
CA LEU A 95 -10.05 -9.23 3.83
C LEU A 95 -11.00 -10.27 4.42
N THR A 96 -10.72 -11.55 4.20
CA THR A 96 -11.55 -12.66 4.71
C THR A 96 -10.73 -13.54 5.66
N ASN A 97 -11.36 -13.94 6.77
CA ASN A 97 -10.71 -14.61 7.89
C ASN A 97 -9.55 -13.73 8.42
N ALA A 98 -9.92 -12.53 8.83
CA ALA A 98 -9.00 -11.49 9.29
C ALA A 98 -8.81 -11.52 10.81
N GLN A 99 -7.61 -11.14 11.25
CA GLN A 99 -7.22 -10.91 12.63
C GLN A 99 -6.60 -9.52 12.73
N HIS A 100 -7.06 -8.71 13.68
CA HIS A 100 -6.40 -7.47 14.02
C HIS A 100 -5.22 -7.79 14.93
N LEU A 101 -4.07 -7.22 14.62
CA LEU A 101 -2.86 -7.32 15.44
C LEU A 101 -2.58 -5.92 15.98
N ASP A 102 -2.48 -5.84 17.30
CA ASP A 102 -2.15 -4.59 18.00
C ASP A 102 -0.72 -4.13 17.69
N GLU A 103 0.16 -5.06 17.32
CA GLU A 103 1.53 -4.78 16.88
C GLU A 103 1.88 -5.56 15.59
N GLY A 104 2.09 -4.82 14.49
CA GLY A 104 2.74 -5.31 13.27
C GLY A 104 4.26 -5.19 13.30
N TYR A 105 4.92 -5.51 12.19
CA TYR A 105 6.34 -5.19 11.96
C TYR A 105 6.54 -3.66 12.11
N GLY A 106 7.01 -3.22 13.28
CA GLY A 106 7.27 -1.83 13.60
C GLY A 106 6.02 -1.05 14.04
N THR A 107 5.48 -1.36 15.22
CA THR A 107 4.64 -0.46 16.06
C THR A 107 3.32 0.04 15.46
N THR A 108 2.72 -0.68 14.52
CA THR A 108 1.51 -0.22 13.82
C THR A 108 0.41 -1.27 13.79
N PRO A 109 -0.86 -0.89 14.02
CA PRO A 109 -1.99 -1.79 13.85
C PRO A 109 -2.03 -2.34 12.43
N VAL A 110 -2.11 -3.66 12.31
CA VAL A 110 -2.20 -4.34 11.01
C VAL A 110 -3.28 -5.40 11.04
N ILE A 111 -3.96 -5.57 9.92
CA ILE A 111 -4.91 -6.64 9.70
C ILE A 111 -4.16 -7.77 9.00
N ARG A 112 -4.17 -8.97 9.58
CA ARG A 112 -3.61 -10.18 9.00
C ARG A 112 -4.74 -11.12 8.59
N ALA A 113 -4.84 -11.45 7.30
CA ALA A 113 -5.95 -12.24 6.77
C ALA A 113 -5.51 -13.47 5.95
N ALA A 114 -6.43 -14.42 5.79
CA ALA A 114 -6.22 -15.60 4.96
C ALA A 114 -6.26 -15.26 3.48
N THR A 115 -7.21 -14.40 3.12
CA THR A 115 -7.49 -13.99 1.74
C THR A 115 -7.69 -12.48 1.70
N ALA A 116 -7.24 -11.86 0.61
CA ALA A 116 -7.60 -10.50 0.24
C ALA A 116 -8.21 -10.49 -1.15
N THR A 117 -9.30 -9.76 -1.33
CA THR A 117 -9.88 -9.47 -2.64
C THR A 117 -9.66 -7.99 -2.93
N ILE A 118 -9.03 -7.70 -4.07
CA ILE A 118 -8.80 -6.33 -4.51
C ILE A 118 -10.10 -5.74 -5.02
N ASN A 119 -10.42 -4.55 -4.51
CA ASN A 119 -11.62 -3.79 -4.86
C ASN A 119 -11.29 -2.65 -5.82
N ALA A 120 -10.18 -1.95 -5.58
CA ALA A 120 -9.68 -0.86 -6.42
C ALA A 120 -8.17 -0.66 -6.20
N MET A 121 -7.48 -0.08 -7.18
CA MET A 121 -6.05 0.22 -7.12
C MET A 121 -5.74 1.67 -7.49
N TRP A 122 -4.64 2.17 -6.95
CA TRP A 122 -4.07 3.48 -7.22
C TRP A 122 -2.57 3.35 -7.49
N ILE A 123 -2.12 4.04 -8.53
CA ILE A 123 -0.71 4.13 -8.91
C ILE A 123 -0.29 5.59 -9.02
N THR A 124 0.88 5.92 -8.49
CA THR A 124 1.38 7.29 -8.52
C THR A 124 2.29 7.51 -9.72
N ALA A 125 2.21 8.69 -10.33
CA ALA A 125 3.13 9.11 -11.38
C ALA A 125 4.54 9.46 -10.85
N GLU A 126 4.80 9.40 -9.53
CA GLU A 126 6.10 9.79 -8.94
C GLU A 126 7.30 9.00 -9.51
N LEU A 127 7.06 7.81 -10.08
CA LEU A 127 8.10 6.95 -10.64
C LEU A 127 8.01 6.77 -12.16
N GLN A 128 7.12 7.50 -12.83
CA GLN A 128 6.77 7.31 -14.25
C GLN A 128 6.34 8.61 -14.90
N THR A 129 6.43 8.70 -16.23
CA THR A 129 5.71 9.79 -16.92
C THR A 129 4.19 9.61 -16.78
N ALA A 130 3.42 10.68 -16.94
CA ALA A 130 1.95 10.62 -16.90
C ALA A 130 1.40 9.55 -17.86
N ASP A 131 1.93 9.48 -19.08
CA ASP A 131 1.53 8.48 -20.08
C ASP A 131 1.88 7.04 -19.67
N GLN A 132 3.05 6.84 -19.06
CA GLN A 132 3.46 5.52 -18.54
C GLN A 132 2.52 5.08 -17.41
N ALA A 133 2.20 5.98 -16.48
CA ALA A 133 1.26 5.71 -15.40
C ALA A 133 -0.12 5.35 -15.96
N GLN A 134 -0.64 6.13 -16.91
CA GLN A 134 -1.93 5.85 -17.55
C GLN A 134 -1.95 4.51 -18.30
N ARG A 135 -0.87 4.15 -19.00
CA ARG A 135 -0.74 2.83 -19.64
C ARG A 135 -0.75 1.70 -18.61
N LEU A 136 0.00 1.85 -17.52
CA LEU A 136 0.03 0.85 -16.45
C LEU A 136 -1.34 0.71 -15.76
N ALA A 137 -2.06 1.82 -15.53
CA ALA A 137 -3.42 1.79 -14.95
C ALA A 137 -4.35 0.93 -15.82
N ARG A 138 -4.38 1.17 -17.13
CA ARG A 138 -5.20 0.39 -18.08
C ARG A 138 -4.82 -1.09 -18.09
N GLN A 139 -3.52 -1.41 -18.06
CA GLN A 139 -3.04 -2.78 -18.00
C GLN A 139 -3.49 -3.48 -16.71
N LEU A 140 -3.33 -2.83 -15.56
CA LEU A 140 -3.75 -3.36 -14.26
C LEU A 140 -5.27 -3.55 -14.20
N GLN A 141 -6.04 -2.58 -14.70
CA GLN A 141 -7.49 -2.67 -14.78
C GLN A 141 -7.93 -3.87 -15.61
N ALA A 142 -7.36 -4.06 -16.80
CA ALA A 142 -7.66 -5.20 -17.65
C ALA A 142 -7.21 -6.54 -17.02
N GLY A 143 -6.03 -6.57 -16.39
CA GLY A 143 -5.46 -7.79 -15.83
C GLY A 143 -6.14 -8.28 -14.54
N PHE A 144 -6.63 -7.36 -13.71
CA PHE A 144 -7.25 -7.67 -12.42
C PHE A 144 -8.77 -7.55 -12.43
N ASN A 145 -9.35 -6.90 -13.45
CA ASN A 145 -10.77 -6.60 -13.56
C ASN A 145 -11.32 -5.86 -12.32
N VAL A 146 -10.67 -4.74 -12.01
CA VAL A 146 -11.01 -3.80 -10.92
C VAL A 146 -10.70 -2.37 -11.37
N PRO A 147 -11.38 -1.34 -10.83
CA PRO A 147 -11.03 0.06 -11.09
C PRO A 147 -9.57 0.36 -10.72
N VAL A 148 -8.88 1.13 -11.58
CA VAL A 148 -7.52 1.60 -11.33
C VAL A 148 -7.40 3.08 -11.68
N ALA A 149 -6.93 3.89 -10.73
CA ALA A 149 -6.73 5.33 -10.92
C ALA A 149 -5.25 5.71 -10.84
N VAL A 150 -4.88 6.79 -11.53
CA VAL A 150 -3.58 7.46 -11.35
C VAL A 150 -3.72 8.53 -10.26
N GLY A 151 -2.79 8.54 -9.31
CA GLY A 151 -2.85 9.35 -8.09
C GLY A 151 -2.98 8.47 -6.85
N PHE A 152 -3.65 8.98 -5.83
CA PHE A 152 -3.98 8.25 -4.61
C PHE A 152 -5.48 8.34 -4.34
N PRO A 153 -6.02 7.49 -3.45
CA PRO A 153 -7.39 7.63 -2.96
C PRO A 153 -7.58 8.96 -2.24
N THR A 154 -8.80 9.48 -2.31
CA THR A 154 -9.26 10.57 -1.45
C THR A 154 -9.49 10.05 -0.03
N TYR A 155 -9.42 10.95 0.95
CA TYR A 155 -9.78 10.66 2.34
C TYR A 155 -10.43 11.88 3.01
N GLY A 156 -11.22 11.61 4.05
CA GLY A 156 -11.94 12.62 4.82
C GLY A 156 -11.33 12.90 6.18
N GLN A 157 -11.99 13.78 6.95
CA GLN A 157 -11.51 14.19 8.28
C GLN A 157 -11.47 13.00 9.25
N ALA A 158 -12.45 12.10 9.18
CA ALA A 158 -12.49 10.90 10.01
C ALA A 158 -11.27 9.99 9.78
N ASP A 159 -10.87 9.78 8.51
CA ASP A 159 -9.66 9.02 8.19
C ASP A 159 -8.40 9.71 8.73
N TRP A 160 -8.36 11.04 8.63
CA TRP A 160 -7.26 11.84 9.15
C TRP A 160 -7.14 11.72 10.66
N ASP A 161 -8.25 11.84 11.40
CA ASP A 161 -8.26 11.78 12.86
C ASP A 161 -7.95 10.38 13.38
N GLN A 162 -8.35 9.35 12.63
CA GLN A 162 -8.05 7.94 12.94
C GLN A 162 -6.69 7.47 12.40
N ARG A 163 -5.90 8.37 11.80
CA ARG A 163 -4.56 8.01 11.33
C ARG A 163 -3.73 7.49 12.50
N PRO A 164 -2.89 6.48 12.30
CA PRO A 164 -2.14 5.86 13.38
C PRO A 164 -1.14 6.84 14.02
N ALA A 165 -1.00 6.76 15.35
CA ALA A 165 -0.27 7.74 16.17
C ALA A 165 1.19 7.99 15.72
N TRP A 166 1.87 6.97 15.18
CA TRP A 166 3.24 7.09 14.70
C TRP A 166 3.41 8.11 13.57
N LEU A 167 2.37 8.39 12.77
CA LEU A 167 2.39 9.43 11.74
C LEU A 167 2.46 10.84 12.32
N SER A 168 2.15 10.99 13.61
CA SER A 168 2.20 12.25 14.35
C SER A 168 3.27 12.22 15.44
N ASP A 169 4.10 11.17 15.50
CA ASP A 169 5.14 11.03 16.51
C ASP A 169 6.34 11.93 16.17
N PRO A 170 6.63 12.96 16.98
CA PRO A 170 7.72 13.91 16.72
C PRO A 170 9.12 13.28 16.82
N ARG A 171 9.24 12.03 17.30
CA ARG A 171 10.52 11.32 17.33
C ARG A 171 10.89 10.67 16.00
N ASN A 172 9.94 10.59 15.05
CA ASN A 172 10.14 10.00 13.73
C ASN A 172 10.37 11.07 12.63
N THR A 173 10.74 12.29 13.02
CA THR A 173 10.64 13.53 12.22
C THR A 173 11.20 13.41 10.81
N ASP A 174 12.47 13.11 10.59
CA ASP A 174 13.04 13.22 9.24
C ASP A 174 12.43 12.22 8.23
N VAL A 175 12.12 11.01 8.70
CA VAL A 175 11.52 9.96 7.87
C VAL A 175 10.04 10.21 7.64
N VAL A 176 9.32 10.59 8.70
CA VAL A 176 7.88 10.89 8.63
C VAL A 176 7.65 12.14 7.81
N LEU A 177 8.48 13.18 7.94
CA LEU A 177 8.40 14.38 7.10
C LEU A 177 8.53 14.06 5.61
N ARG A 178 9.46 13.17 5.23
CA ARG A 178 9.62 12.74 3.83
C ARG A 178 8.43 11.93 3.30
N ILE A 179 7.83 11.08 4.14
CA ILE A 179 6.69 10.23 3.77
C ILE A 179 5.39 11.05 3.73
N MET A 180 5.24 11.98 4.67
CA MET A 180 4.08 12.85 4.84
C MET A 180 4.14 14.10 3.95
N ASP A 181 5.22 14.35 3.21
CA ASP A 181 5.34 15.54 2.36
C ASP A 181 4.21 15.61 1.33
N GLY A 182 3.24 16.48 1.58
CA GLY A 182 2.05 16.57 0.75
C GLY A 182 1.00 15.48 1.01
N ILE A 183 0.98 14.84 2.20
CA ILE A 183 -0.19 14.25 2.89
C ILE A 183 -0.64 15.28 3.93
N LYS A 184 -1.88 15.79 3.85
CA LYS A 184 -2.34 16.94 4.64
C LYS A 184 -3.73 16.69 5.22
N PRO A 185 -4.10 17.33 6.33
CA PRO A 185 -5.50 17.32 6.76
C PRO A 185 -6.40 17.78 5.61
N PRO A 186 -7.60 17.20 5.47
CA PRO A 186 -8.54 17.68 4.48
C PRO A 186 -8.93 19.13 4.76
N PRO A 187 -9.38 19.87 3.72
CA PRO A 187 -9.75 21.26 3.92
C PRO A 187 -10.87 21.40 4.98
N PRO A 188 -10.90 22.51 5.74
CA PRO A 188 -11.88 22.71 6.82
C PRO A 188 -13.34 22.69 6.36
N ASP A 189 -13.58 22.85 5.06
CA ASP A 189 -14.90 22.78 4.43
C ASP A 189 -15.46 21.34 4.28
N GLY A 190 -14.68 20.33 4.69
CA GLY A 190 -15.07 18.92 4.66
C GLY A 190 -14.95 18.27 3.27
N SER A 191 -14.42 18.98 2.27
CA SER A 191 -14.18 18.40 0.95
C SER A 191 -13.13 17.28 1.01
N PRO A 192 -13.29 16.20 0.22
CA PRO A 192 -12.30 15.12 0.17
C PRO A 192 -10.98 15.67 -0.38
N TRP A 193 -9.89 15.37 0.32
CA TRP A 193 -8.59 15.87 -0.07
C TRP A 193 -7.94 15.04 -1.17
N TRP A 194 -7.28 15.74 -2.10
CA TRP A 194 -6.51 15.14 -3.19
C TRP A 194 -5.02 15.31 -2.91
N PRO A 195 -4.28 14.23 -2.68
CA PRO A 195 -2.82 14.31 -2.73
C PRO A 195 -2.40 14.70 -4.13
N VAL A 196 -1.80 15.88 -4.23
CA VAL A 196 -1.24 16.37 -5.48
C VAL A 196 -0.06 15.47 -5.85
N PRO A 197 -0.07 14.82 -7.02
CA PRO A 197 1.13 14.16 -7.53
C PRO A 197 2.19 15.23 -7.80
N GLY A 198 3.31 15.22 -7.08
CA GLY A 198 4.49 16.02 -7.45
C GLY A 198 4.89 17.23 -6.60
N SER A 199 4.67 17.26 -5.28
CA SER A 199 5.45 18.19 -4.42
C SER A 199 6.92 17.76 -4.24
N TRP A 200 7.26 16.53 -4.63
CA TRP A 200 8.64 16.08 -4.70
C TRP A 200 9.35 16.69 -5.91
N ALA A 201 9.92 17.88 -5.73
CA ALA A 201 11.17 18.18 -6.41
C ALA A 201 12.22 17.27 -5.75
N PRO A 202 12.85 16.31 -6.46
CA PRO A 202 14.03 15.67 -5.94
C PRO A 202 15.05 16.80 -5.70
N SER A 203 15.22 17.21 -4.45
CA SER A 203 16.32 18.06 -4.05
C SER A 203 17.59 17.26 -4.34
N ARG A 204 18.15 17.47 -5.53
CA ARG A 204 19.48 17.12 -6.07
C ARG A 204 20.09 15.76 -5.64
N PRO A 205 20.67 14.96 -6.55
CA PRO A 205 21.57 13.92 -6.10
C PRO A 205 22.78 14.58 -5.40
N TRP A 206 22.91 14.38 -4.09
CA TRP A 206 24.16 14.64 -3.37
C TRP A 206 24.99 13.36 -3.46
N TRP A 207 25.65 13.22 -4.61
CA TRP A 207 26.89 12.45 -4.73
C TRP A 207 27.86 13.35 -5.48
N VAL A 208 28.82 13.89 -4.72
CA VAL A 208 30.17 14.17 -5.20
C VAL A 208 30.92 12.85 -5.19
#